data_AF-A0A9D6K9A8-F1
#
_entry.id   AF-A0A9D6K9A8-F1
#
_cell.length_a   1.000
_cell.length_b   1.000
_cell.length_c   1.000
_cell.angle_alpha   90.00
_cell.angle_beta   90.00
_cell.angle_gamma   90.00
#
_symmetry.space_group_name_H-M   'P 1'
#
loop_
_entity.id
_entity.type
_entity.pdbx_description
1 polymer ?
#
loop_
_entity_poly.entity_id
_entity_poly.type
_entity_poly.pdbx_seq_one_letter_code
_entity_poly.pdbx_strand_id
1 'polypeptide(L)'
;MLFLLLFFVAPSVHAQQNEQIYLYDSLGRLIRAIKPDGTVATYSYDAVGNLLAITSGSGGVGAPTITGITPSPIRAGEGWDVVVTGTNLLGGSVQTSNTGIKVLSQKATDTSISARFLVALDATVGITAVIVTTPLGQAGTTISVDPPLLSLSPSTLVVNKGKTAAITATMASSQSTATTIDFKSGNPGVATSTASVTILAGQLSAQGQITGVNRGFADISASIHGTTAIAGSISVTVYDPGTPAALVTMPVSVNYPHLGTAATGGQISQPISVNYPHLGTAATGGQISQPISVNYSHLGTAATGGQISQPISINYPHLGTTATGGQVTSPVSVDFTSTSPPPPGTSIGTGGKVTPPVSVVFNHLATTATGGMVSAPVSVGYSHLGTTAAGGKVTPPVSVVFNHLATTATGGMVSAPVSVGYSHLGTTATGGQVAPPVSVVFAHLATGATGGQVTPPVSVVFNGCSPSFLMKI
;
A
#
# COMPACT_ATOMS: atom_id res chain seq x y z
N MET A 1 0.68 -2.74 -81.88
CA MET A 1 0.15 -1.40 -82.21
C MET A 1 -1.04 -1.17 -81.31
N LEU A 2 -0.85 -0.24 -80.37
CA LEU A 2 -1.74 0.16 -79.29
C LEU A 2 -2.88 1.01 -79.87
N PHE A 3 -4.15 0.67 -79.59
CA PHE A 3 -5.27 1.61 -79.72
C PHE A 3 -6.07 1.59 -78.41
N LEU A 4 -5.73 2.56 -77.56
CA LEU A 4 -6.43 2.90 -76.34
C LEU A 4 -7.69 3.69 -76.75
N LEU A 5 -8.86 3.05 -76.75
CA LEU A 5 -10.13 3.75 -76.89
C LEU A 5 -10.57 4.20 -75.50
N LEU A 6 -10.35 5.47 -75.21
CA LEU A 6 -10.86 6.16 -74.02
C LEU A 6 -12.39 6.29 -74.18
N PHE A 7 -13.16 5.35 -73.64
CA PHE A 7 -14.59 5.57 -73.44
C PHE A 7 -14.78 6.59 -72.32
N PHE A 8 -14.99 7.85 -72.70
CA PHE A 8 -15.72 8.81 -71.86
C PHE A 8 -17.14 8.26 -71.67
N VAL A 9 -17.35 7.46 -70.63
CA VAL A 9 -18.70 7.27 -70.09
C VAL A 9 -19.01 8.56 -69.35
N ALA A 10 -19.78 9.43 -69.98
CA ALA A 10 -20.46 10.53 -69.29
C ALA A 10 -21.08 9.98 -68.00
N PRO A 11 -21.09 10.71 -66.87
CA PRO A 11 -21.90 10.28 -65.74
C PRO A 11 -23.30 10.09 -66.30
N SER A 12 -23.78 8.84 -66.28
CA SER A 12 -25.18 8.57 -66.44
C SER A 12 -25.82 9.35 -65.30
N VAL A 13 -26.37 10.52 -65.65
CA VAL A 13 -27.36 11.20 -64.85
C VAL A 13 -28.44 10.14 -64.72
N HIS A 14 -28.37 9.38 -63.63
CA HIS A 14 -29.48 8.55 -63.21
C HIS A 14 -30.62 9.55 -63.10
N ALA A 15 -31.59 9.44 -64.02
CA ALA A 15 -32.82 10.18 -63.94
C ALA A 15 -33.28 10.11 -62.48
N GLN A 16 -33.33 11.28 -61.82
CA GLN A 16 -33.72 11.37 -60.43
C GLN A 16 -35.09 10.71 -60.32
N GLN A 17 -35.13 9.57 -59.64
CA GLN A 17 -36.33 8.76 -59.47
C GLN A 17 -37.46 9.68 -58.99
N ASN A 18 -38.57 9.67 -59.73
CA ASN A 18 -39.77 10.45 -59.42
C ASN A 18 -40.55 9.79 -58.27
N GLU A 19 -39.83 9.38 -57.22
CA GLU A 19 -40.30 8.45 -56.20
C GLU A 19 -40.58 9.22 -54.91
N GLN A 20 -41.85 9.17 -54.47
CA GLN A 20 -42.25 9.68 -53.17
C GLN A 20 -41.75 8.71 -52.09
N ILE A 21 -41.02 9.23 -51.10
CA ILE A 21 -40.46 8.41 -50.03
C ILE A 21 -41.31 8.61 -48.78
N TYR A 22 -41.78 7.50 -48.22
CA TYR A 22 -42.55 7.47 -46.98
C TYR A 22 -41.74 6.79 -45.89
N LEU A 23 -41.65 7.44 -44.73
CA LEU A 23 -41.01 6.92 -43.53
C LEU A 23 -42.09 6.62 -42.51
N TYR A 24 -41.94 5.48 -41.84
CA TYR A 24 -42.88 5.00 -40.84
C TYR A 24 -42.18 4.81 -39.49
N ASP A 25 -42.92 4.96 -38.41
CA ASP A 25 -42.45 4.54 -37.09
C ASP A 25 -42.61 3.02 -36.87
N SER A 26 -42.19 2.53 -35.71
CA SER A 26 -42.27 1.11 -35.35
C SER A 26 -43.71 0.57 -35.22
N LEU A 27 -44.72 1.45 -35.19
CA LEU A 27 -46.14 1.09 -35.18
C LEU A 27 -46.75 1.13 -36.58
N GLY A 28 -45.94 1.39 -37.62
CA GLY A 28 -46.40 1.49 -39.00
C GLY A 28 -47.14 2.80 -39.32
N ARG A 29 -46.99 3.84 -38.49
CA ARG A 29 -47.61 5.16 -38.72
C ARG A 29 -46.70 6.03 -39.56
N LEU A 30 -47.26 6.77 -40.52
CA LEU A 30 -46.51 7.66 -41.41
C LEU A 30 -45.92 8.83 -40.61
N ILE A 31 -44.60 8.91 -40.49
CA ILE A 31 -43.92 10.01 -39.76
C ILE A 31 -43.29 11.03 -40.69
N ARG A 32 -43.01 10.67 -41.95
CA ARG A 32 -42.53 11.63 -42.96
C ARG A 32 -42.87 11.21 -44.39
N ALA A 33 -43.28 12.18 -45.21
CA ALA A 33 -43.43 12.03 -46.65
C ALA A 33 -42.51 13.05 -47.36
N ILE A 34 -41.74 12.56 -48.34
CA ILE A 34 -40.82 13.37 -49.15
C ILE A 34 -41.29 13.28 -50.59
N LYS A 35 -41.62 14.43 -51.17
CA LYS A 35 -42.06 14.55 -52.57
C LYS A 35 -40.85 14.65 -53.52
N PRO A 36 -41.03 14.31 -54.82
CA PRO A 36 -39.96 14.44 -55.81
C PRO A 36 -39.45 15.88 -55.97
N ASP A 37 -40.29 16.88 -55.68
CA ASP A 37 -39.94 18.30 -55.69
C ASP A 37 -39.12 18.75 -54.46
N GLY A 38 -38.80 17.84 -53.53
CA GLY A 38 -38.04 18.11 -52.32
C GLY A 38 -38.86 18.69 -51.16
N THR A 39 -40.19 18.81 -51.33
CA THR A 39 -41.09 19.19 -50.23
C THR A 39 -41.22 18.05 -49.23
N VAL A 40 -41.14 18.39 -47.95
CA VAL A 40 -41.20 17.43 -46.84
C VAL A 40 -42.40 17.74 -45.96
N ALA A 41 -43.20 16.73 -45.66
CA ALA A 41 -44.22 16.78 -44.62
C ALA A 41 -43.84 15.82 -43.49
N THR A 42 -43.78 16.31 -42.26
CA THR A 42 -43.51 15.52 -41.06
C THR A 42 -44.74 15.46 -40.18
N TYR A 43 -45.05 14.27 -39.66
CA TYR A 43 -46.26 13.98 -38.90
C TYR A 43 -45.86 13.56 -37.48
N SER A 44 -46.51 14.12 -36.47
CA SER A 44 -46.32 13.72 -35.07
C SER A 44 -47.62 13.20 -34.47
N TYR A 45 -47.51 12.20 -33.59
CA TYR A 45 -48.65 11.54 -32.97
C TYR A 45 -48.49 11.48 -31.46
N ASP A 46 -49.62 11.41 -30.75
CA ASP A 46 -49.63 11.06 -29.34
C ASP A 46 -49.38 9.56 -29.13
N ALA A 47 -49.34 9.15 -27.86
CA ALA A 47 -49.11 7.77 -27.47
C ALA A 47 -50.25 6.81 -27.85
N VAL A 48 -51.47 7.32 -28.05
CA VAL A 48 -52.68 6.53 -28.37
C VAL A 48 -52.90 6.43 -29.89
N GLY A 49 -52.21 7.25 -30.69
CA GLY A 49 -52.27 7.23 -32.14
C GLY A 49 -52.91 8.45 -32.79
N ASN A 50 -53.31 9.47 -32.02
CA ASN A 50 -53.92 10.66 -32.59
C ASN A 50 -52.85 11.59 -33.19
N LEU A 51 -53.14 12.15 -34.36
CA LEU A 51 -52.27 13.12 -35.02
C LEU A 51 -52.21 14.42 -34.20
N LEU A 52 -51.01 14.82 -33.78
CA LEU A 52 -50.75 16.04 -33.02
C LEU A 52 -50.41 17.22 -33.93
N ALA A 53 -49.56 17.01 -34.94
CA ALA A 53 -49.15 18.07 -35.86
C ALA A 53 -48.73 17.54 -37.22
N ILE A 54 -48.88 18.40 -38.23
CA ILE A 54 -48.24 18.27 -39.55
C ILE A 54 -47.36 19.51 -39.74
N THR A 55 -46.08 19.31 -40.00
CA THR A 55 -45.15 20.39 -40.32
C THR A 55 -44.64 20.20 -41.73
N SER A 56 -44.77 21.24 -42.56
CA SER A 56 -44.26 21.26 -43.93
C SER A 56 -43.00 22.12 -44.02
N GLY A 57 -42.02 21.68 -44.80
CA GLY A 57 -40.79 22.44 -45.05
C GLY A 57 -40.22 22.14 -46.45
N SER A 58 -39.34 23.02 -46.90
CA SER A 58 -38.58 22.89 -48.14
C SER A 58 -37.09 22.72 -47.82
N GLY A 59 -36.47 21.68 -48.38
CA GLY A 59 -35.08 21.34 -48.13
C GLY A 59 -34.93 19.83 -48.15
N GLY A 60 -34.32 19.29 -49.19
CA GLY A 60 -34.20 17.86 -49.40
C GLY A 60 -33.58 17.17 -48.18
N VAL A 61 -34.30 16.19 -47.63
CA VAL A 61 -33.74 15.31 -46.61
C VAL A 61 -32.67 14.45 -47.29
N GLY A 62 -31.44 14.56 -46.83
CA GLY A 62 -30.32 13.78 -47.35
C GLY A 62 -30.18 12.43 -46.63
N ALA A 63 -29.11 11.71 -46.99
CA ALA A 63 -28.64 10.58 -46.20
C ALA A 63 -28.43 11.00 -44.72
N PRO A 64 -28.57 10.06 -43.77
CA PRO A 64 -28.30 10.34 -42.36
C PRO A 64 -26.85 10.79 -42.19
N THR A 65 -26.59 11.68 -41.23
CA THR A 65 -25.23 11.94 -40.74
C THR A 65 -25.19 11.71 -39.24
N ILE A 66 -24.07 11.22 -38.73
CA ILE A 66 -23.86 11.03 -37.29
C ILE A 66 -22.76 11.99 -36.84
N THR A 67 -23.06 12.81 -35.85
CA THR A 67 -22.11 13.74 -35.22
C THR A 67 -21.61 13.22 -33.87
N GLY A 68 -22.31 12.28 -33.24
CA GLY A 68 -21.92 11.75 -31.94
C GLY A 68 -22.72 10.53 -31.52
N ILE A 69 -22.17 9.80 -30.56
CA ILE A 69 -22.81 8.69 -29.86
C ILE A 69 -22.39 8.72 -28.39
N THR A 70 -23.35 8.64 -27.47
CA THR A 70 -23.08 8.73 -26.03
C THR A 70 -24.05 7.84 -25.24
N PRO A 71 -23.61 7.15 -24.18
CA PRO A 71 -22.23 7.06 -23.71
C PRO A 71 -21.34 6.17 -24.59
N SER A 72 -20.03 6.41 -24.55
CA SER A 72 -18.98 5.51 -25.04
C SER A 72 -17.76 5.70 -24.13
N PRO A 73 -17.21 4.65 -23.48
CA PRO A 73 -17.55 3.23 -23.65
C PRO A 73 -18.87 2.79 -23.00
N ILE A 74 -19.37 1.63 -23.42
CA ILE A 74 -20.44 0.85 -22.77
C ILE A 74 -19.88 -0.49 -22.29
N ARG A 75 -20.46 -1.10 -21.26
CA ARG A 75 -19.93 -2.33 -20.64
C ARG A 75 -20.75 -3.57 -21.00
N ALA A 76 -20.07 -4.69 -21.24
CA ALA A 76 -20.68 -6.01 -21.38
C ALA A 76 -21.38 -6.48 -20.09
N GLY A 77 -22.50 -7.20 -20.24
CA GLY A 77 -23.33 -7.68 -19.12
C GLY A 77 -24.32 -6.66 -18.57
N GLU A 78 -24.48 -5.50 -19.21
CA GLU A 78 -25.31 -4.40 -18.74
C GLU A 78 -26.26 -3.88 -19.84
N GLY A 79 -27.31 -3.17 -19.40
CA GLY A 79 -28.22 -2.46 -20.30
C GLY A 79 -27.92 -0.96 -20.31
N TRP A 80 -27.81 -0.37 -21.50
CA TRP A 80 -27.39 1.02 -21.71
C TRP A 80 -28.43 1.81 -22.48
N ASP A 81 -28.70 3.04 -22.04
CA ASP A 81 -29.45 4.02 -22.83
C ASP A 81 -28.44 4.82 -23.66
N VAL A 82 -28.42 4.58 -24.96
CA VAL A 82 -27.50 5.19 -25.91
C VAL A 82 -28.23 6.23 -26.75
N VAL A 83 -27.62 7.39 -26.93
CA VAL A 83 -28.12 8.47 -27.78
C VAL A 83 -27.14 8.66 -28.93
N VAL A 84 -27.62 8.46 -30.15
CA VAL A 84 -26.93 8.85 -31.39
C VAL A 84 -27.40 10.24 -31.77
N THR A 85 -26.50 11.18 -32.04
CA THR A 85 -26.82 12.54 -32.49
C THR A 85 -26.35 12.77 -33.91
N GLY A 86 -27.07 13.60 -34.66
CA GLY A 86 -26.78 13.80 -36.07
C GLY A 86 -27.82 14.62 -36.81
N THR A 87 -27.97 14.35 -38.11
CA THR A 87 -29.03 14.92 -38.95
C THR A 87 -29.70 13.85 -39.80
N ASN A 88 -30.94 14.11 -40.21
CA ASN A 88 -31.76 13.19 -41.03
C ASN A 88 -31.93 11.81 -40.40
N LEU A 89 -32.03 11.74 -39.06
CA LEU A 89 -32.12 10.48 -38.31
C LEU A 89 -33.55 9.96 -38.12
N LEU A 90 -34.57 10.75 -38.47
CA LEU A 90 -35.97 10.39 -38.28
C LEU A 90 -36.30 9.09 -39.03
N GLY A 91 -36.97 8.14 -38.36
CA GLY A 91 -37.26 6.82 -38.92
C GLY A 91 -36.04 5.90 -39.07
N GLY A 92 -34.87 6.32 -38.57
CA GLY A 92 -33.65 5.52 -38.60
C GLY A 92 -33.73 4.29 -37.70
N SER A 93 -33.11 3.21 -38.18
CA SER A 93 -32.92 1.96 -37.42
C SER A 93 -31.46 1.78 -37.06
N VAL A 94 -31.21 1.45 -35.79
CA VAL A 94 -29.86 1.25 -35.24
C VAL A 94 -29.52 -0.23 -35.29
N GLN A 95 -28.36 -0.54 -35.86
CA GLN A 95 -27.78 -1.87 -35.87
C GLN A 95 -26.32 -1.79 -35.41
N THR A 96 -25.78 -2.89 -34.91
CA THR A 96 -24.37 -2.98 -34.55
C THR A 96 -23.72 -4.20 -35.19
N SER A 97 -22.43 -4.12 -35.50
CA SER A 97 -21.67 -5.27 -35.98
C SER A 97 -21.40 -6.32 -34.89
N ASN A 98 -21.59 -5.96 -33.62
CA ASN A 98 -21.38 -6.86 -32.49
C ASN A 98 -22.66 -7.65 -32.22
N THR A 99 -22.64 -8.94 -32.52
CA THR A 99 -23.78 -9.84 -32.34
C THR A 99 -24.21 -10.00 -30.88
N GLY A 100 -23.35 -9.64 -29.92
CA GLY A 100 -23.65 -9.59 -28.49
C GLY A 100 -24.44 -8.36 -28.05
N ILE A 101 -24.66 -7.36 -28.93
CA ILE A 101 -25.47 -6.18 -28.61
C ILE A 101 -26.84 -6.30 -29.26
N LYS A 102 -27.89 -6.31 -28.44
CA LYS A 102 -29.28 -6.26 -28.89
C LYS A 102 -29.87 -4.87 -28.68
N VAL A 103 -30.48 -4.29 -29.71
CA VAL A 103 -31.27 -3.06 -29.58
C VAL A 103 -32.69 -3.45 -29.16
N LEU A 104 -33.04 -3.19 -27.90
CA LEU A 104 -34.35 -3.56 -27.33
C LEU A 104 -35.46 -2.58 -27.72
N SER A 105 -35.13 -1.29 -27.81
CA SER A 105 -36.04 -0.24 -28.22
C SER A 105 -35.25 0.92 -28.81
N GLN A 106 -35.90 1.71 -29.65
CA GLN A 106 -35.34 2.93 -30.22
C GLN A 106 -36.45 3.94 -30.48
N LYS A 107 -36.10 5.23 -30.38
CA LYS A 107 -36.94 6.34 -30.76
C LYS A 107 -36.10 7.37 -31.50
N ALA A 108 -36.48 7.63 -32.75
CA ALA A 108 -35.80 8.56 -33.63
C ALA A 108 -36.52 9.91 -33.71
N THR A 109 -35.73 10.97 -33.73
CA THR A 109 -36.08 12.32 -34.16
C THR A 109 -35.18 12.69 -35.34
N ASP A 110 -35.34 13.87 -35.94
CA ASP A 110 -34.43 14.32 -37.00
C ASP A 110 -32.97 14.43 -36.60
N THR A 111 -32.70 14.74 -35.33
CA THR A 111 -31.36 15.05 -34.84
C THR A 111 -30.83 14.06 -33.82
N SER A 112 -31.64 13.10 -33.37
CA SER A 112 -31.22 12.09 -32.40
C SER A 112 -31.97 10.76 -32.51
N ILE A 113 -31.30 9.67 -32.13
CA ILE A 113 -31.94 8.38 -31.84
C ILE A 113 -31.57 7.96 -30.42
N SER A 114 -32.57 7.85 -29.54
CA SER A 114 -32.42 7.23 -28.23
C SER A 114 -32.73 5.75 -28.33
N ALA A 115 -31.79 4.88 -27.97
CA ALA A 115 -31.92 3.43 -28.07
C ALA A 115 -31.51 2.73 -26.77
N ARG A 116 -32.25 1.68 -26.38
CA ARG A 116 -31.89 0.80 -25.27
C ARG A 116 -31.09 -0.37 -25.80
N PHE A 117 -29.81 -0.43 -25.47
CA PHE A 117 -28.94 -1.55 -25.78
C PHE A 117 -28.93 -2.55 -24.62
N LEU A 118 -29.01 -3.84 -24.93
CA LEU A 118 -28.67 -4.92 -24.02
C LEU A 118 -27.37 -5.55 -24.51
N VAL A 119 -26.30 -5.40 -23.73
CA VAL A 119 -24.98 -5.93 -24.08
C VAL A 119 -24.80 -7.25 -23.35
N ALA A 120 -24.72 -8.35 -24.09
CA ALA A 120 -24.50 -9.68 -23.53
C ALA A 120 -23.17 -9.73 -22.77
N LEU A 121 -23.09 -10.63 -21.79
CA LEU A 121 -21.89 -10.79 -20.95
C LEU A 121 -20.68 -11.27 -21.76
N ASP A 122 -20.92 -12.02 -22.83
CA ASP A 122 -19.95 -12.55 -23.79
C ASP A 122 -19.82 -11.70 -25.07
N ALA A 123 -20.39 -10.48 -25.08
CA ALA A 123 -20.24 -9.56 -26.19
C ALA A 123 -18.75 -9.27 -26.45
N THR A 124 -18.36 -9.21 -27.73
CA THR A 124 -16.96 -8.95 -28.10
C THR A 124 -16.51 -7.59 -27.58
N VAL A 125 -15.44 -7.57 -26.79
CA VAL A 125 -14.84 -6.36 -26.21
C VAL A 125 -14.04 -5.61 -27.28
N GLY A 126 -14.04 -4.27 -27.22
CA GLY A 126 -13.34 -3.39 -28.13
C GLY A 126 -14.27 -2.51 -28.95
N ILE A 127 -13.73 -1.92 -30.01
CA ILE A 127 -14.47 -0.98 -30.87
C ILE A 127 -15.43 -1.77 -31.77
N THR A 128 -16.71 -1.40 -31.76
CA THR A 128 -17.73 -1.96 -32.66
C THR A 128 -18.38 -0.88 -33.50
N ALA A 129 -18.74 -1.21 -34.74
CA ALA A 129 -19.50 -0.32 -35.60
C ALA A 129 -20.97 -0.26 -35.16
N VAL A 130 -21.53 0.93 -35.19
CA VAL A 130 -22.95 1.23 -35.05
C VAL A 130 -23.40 1.89 -36.34
N ILE A 131 -24.40 1.31 -37.00
CA ILE A 131 -24.92 1.76 -38.28
C ILE A 131 -26.35 2.22 -38.08
N VAL A 132 -26.65 3.44 -38.51
CA VAL A 132 -28.01 3.95 -38.64
C VAL A 132 -28.43 3.82 -40.10
N THR A 133 -29.50 3.08 -40.35
CA THR A 133 -30.10 2.94 -41.68
C THR A 133 -31.42 3.68 -41.74
N THR A 134 -31.56 4.57 -42.73
CA THR A 134 -32.84 5.18 -43.13
C THR A 134 -33.14 4.79 -44.59
N PRO A 135 -34.37 5.01 -45.10
CA PRO A 135 -34.66 4.81 -46.52
C PRO A 135 -33.80 5.68 -47.47
N LEU A 136 -33.14 6.72 -46.95
CA LEU A 136 -32.32 7.66 -47.71
C LEU A 136 -30.83 7.31 -47.69
N GLY A 137 -30.42 6.28 -46.93
CA GLY A 137 -29.03 5.83 -46.86
C GLY A 137 -28.62 5.35 -45.48
N GLN A 138 -27.31 5.20 -45.30
CA GLN A 138 -26.72 4.71 -44.05
C GLN A 138 -25.63 5.66 -43.56
N ALA A 139 -25.49 5.73 -42.24
CA ALA A 139 -24.38 6.40 -41.58
C ALA A 139 -23.80 5.48 -40.51
N GLY A 140 -22.47 5.41 -40.45
CA GLY A 140 -21.74 4.63 -39.46
C GLY A 140 -21.09 5.52 -38.41
N THR A 141 -21.01 5.00 -37.20
CA THR A 141 -20.14 5.50 -36.12
C THR A 141 -19.58 4.29 -35.37
N THR A 142 -18.77 4.53 -34.34
CA THR A 142 -18.21 3.47 -33.51
C THR A 142 -18.50 3.72 -32.03
N ILE A 143 -18.69 2.65 -31.28
CA ILE A 143 -18.80 2.65 -29.82
C ILE A 143 -17.78 1.68 -29.25
N SER A 144 -17.17 2.01 -28.11
CA SER A 144 -16.26 1.09 -27.42
C SER A 144 -17.04 0.21 -26.45
N VAL A 145 -16.82 -1.11 -26.50
CA VAL A 145 -17.35 -2.08 -25.55
C VAL A 145 -16.26 -2.47 -24.57
N ASP A 146 -16.47 -2.16 -23.30
CA ASP A 146 -15.60 -2.53 -22.20
C ASP A 146 -15.96 -3.91 -21.64
N PRO A 147 -15.00 -4.65 -21.07
CA PRO A 147 -15.25 -5.94 -20.44
C PRO A 147 -16.14 -5.81 -19.19
N PRO A 148 -16.83 -6.88 -18.77
CA PRO A 148 -17.65 -6.85 -17.56
C PRO A 148 -16.81 -6.55 -16.32
N LEU A 149 -17.43 -5.91 -15.32
CA LEU A 149 -16.77 -5.54 -14.08
C LEU A 149 -17.01 -6.61 -13.02
N LEU A 150 -15.92 -7.17 -12.51
CA LEU A 150 -15.92 -8.20 -11.49
C LEU A 150 -15.00 -7.79 -10.34
N SER A 151 -15.54 -7.78 -9.11
CA SER A 151 -14.78 -7.48 -7.91
C SER A 151 -14.63 -8.71 -7.03
N LEU A 152 -13.49 -8.79 -6.32
CA LEU A 152 -13.21 -9.82 -5.33
C LEU A 152 -13.03 -9.17 -3.97
N SER A 153 -13.60 -9.79 -2.94
CA SER A 153 -13.47 -9.36 -1.54
C SER A 153 -13.14 -10.54 -0.62
N PRO A 154 -12.20 -10.37 0.33
CA PRO A 154 -11.37 -9.17 0.52
C PRO A 154 -10.28 -9.04 -0.57
N SER A 155 -9.72 -7.84 -0.75
CA SER A 155 -8.62 -7.60 -1.72
C SER A 155 -7.27 -8.16 -1.26
N THR A 156 -7.10 -8.36 0.04
CA THR A 156 -5.96 -9.06 0.64
C THR A 156 -6.47 -10.12 1.61
N LEU A 157 -5.79 -11.26 1.66
CA LEU A 157 -6.21 -12.38 2.48
C LEU A 157 -5.02 -13.07 3.13
N VAL A 158 -5.13 -13.34 4.43
CA VAL A 158 -4.13 -14.13 5.18
C VAL A 158 -4.74 -15.47 5.55
N VAL A 159 -4.08 -16.56 5.20
CA VAL A 159 -4.57 -17.92 5.43
C VAL A 159 -3.47 -18.78 6.06
N ASN A 160 -3.82 -19.61 7.04
CA ASN A 160 -2.88 -20.58 7.57
C ASN A 160 -2.75 -21.79 6.64
N LYS A 161 -1.57 -22.40 6.60
CA LYS A 161 -1.28 -23.62 5.84
C LYS A 161 -2.28 -24.72 6.20
N GLY A 162 -2.86 -25.34 5.18
CA GLY A 162 -3.89 -26.35 5.31
C GLY A 162 -5.26 -25.82 5.77
N LYS A 163 -5.45 -24.50 5.89
CA LYS A 163 -6.74 -23.88 6.21
C LYS A 163 -7.34 -23.21 4.99
N THR A 164 -8.66 -23.05 5.06
CA THR A 164 -9.47 -22.40 4.04
C THR A 164 -9.99 -21.06 4.54
N ALA A 165 -10.14 -20.09 3.65
CA ALA A 165 -10.81 -18.83 3.92
C ALA A 165 -11.79 -18.51 2.78
N ALA A 166 -12.91 -17.87 3.13
CA ALA A 166 -13.95 -17.51 2.17
C ALA A 166 -13.55 -16.26 1.38
N ILE A 167 -13.93 -16.24 0.12
CA ILE A 167 -13.86 -15.07 -0.77
C ILE A 167 -15.23 -14.84 -1.39
N THR A 168 -15.55 -13.60 -1.71
CA THR A 168 -16.78 -13.24 -2.40
C THR A 168 -16.45 -12.63 -3.75
N ALA A 169 -17.00 -13.21 -4.82
CA ALA A 169 -16.98 -12.63 -6.15
C ALA A 169 -18.29 -11.88 -6.38
N THR A 170 -18.21 -10.62 -6.81
CA THR A 170 -19.37 -9.75 -7.01
C THR A 170 -19.32 -9.07 -8.38
N MET A 171 -20.38 -9.23 -9.17
CA MET A 171 -20.59 -8.54 -10.44
C MET A 171 -21.25 -7.17 -10.21
N ALA A 172 -20.99 -6.23 -11.12
CA ALA A 172 -21.62 -4.91 -11.07
C ALA A 172 -23.14 -4.95 -11.36
N SER A 173 -23.59 -5.94 -12.15
CA SER A 173 -24.99 -6.11 -12.55
C SER A 173 -25.43 -7.57 -12.45
N SER A 174 -26.70 -7.78 -12.12
CA SER A 174 -27.28 -9.12 -12.06
C SER A 174 -27.59 -9.61 -13.47
N GLN A 175 -27.39 -10.91 -13.68
CA GLN A 175 -27.61 -11.55 -14.98
C GLN A 175 -28.93 -12.32 -14.98
N SER A 176 -29.58 -12.39 -16.13
CA SER A 176 -30.81 -13.17 -16.31
C SER A 176 -30.56 -14.68 -16.35
N THR A 177 -29.30 -15.10 -16.47
CA THR A 177 -28.86 -16.49 -16.47
C THR A 177 -27.75 -16.69 -15.43
N ALA A 178 -27.60 -17.93 -14.95
CA ALA A 178 -26.53 -18.26 -14.02
C ALA A 178 -25.17 -18.07 -14.70
N THR A 179 -24.25 -17.39 -14.00
CA THR A 179 -22.94 -16.99 -14.54
C THR A 179 -21.84 -17.71 -13.77
N THR A 180 -20.93 -18.36 -14.50
CA THR A 180 -19.78 -19.03 -13.91
C THR A 180 -18.59 -18.07 -13.82
N ILE A 181 -18.00 -18.00 -12.64
CA ILE A 181 -16.78 -17.25 -12.35
C ILE A 181 -15.65 -18.25 -12.13
N ASP A 182 -14.64 -18.19 -12.97
CA ASP A 182 -13.47 -19.06 -12.90
C ASP A 182 -12.37 -18.37 -12.09
N PHE A 183 -11.77 -19.09 -11.14
CA PHE A 183 -10.62 -18.59 -10.38
C PHE A 183 -9.33 -19.25 -10.82
N LYS A 184 -8.25 -18.47 -10.80
CA LYS A 184 -6.90 -18.94 -11.11
C LYS A 184 -5.92 -18.47 -10.05
N SER A 185 -5.13 -19.41 -9.54
CA SER A 185 -3.98 -19.07 -8.71
C SER A 185 -2.75 -18.79 -9.56
N GLY A 186 -2.11 -17.65 -9.32
CA GLY A 186 -0.81 -17.31 -9.89
C GLY A 186 0.34 -18.15 -9.33
N ASN A 187 0.17 -18.72 -8.13
CA ASN A 187 1.12 -19.65 -7.54
C ASN A 187 0.41 -20.77 -6.75
N PRO A 188 -0.04 -21.84 -7.44
CA PRO A 188 -0.75 -22.96 -6.82
C PRO A 188 0.05 -23.70 -5.74
N GLY A 189 1.38 -23.59 -5.77
CA GLY A 189 2.25 -24.17 -4.74
C GLY A 189 2.15 -23.46 -3.38
N VAL A 190 1.68 -22.20 -3.36
CA VAL A 190 1.49 -21.40 -2.16
C VAL A 190 0.03 -21.37 -1.73
N ALA A 191 -0.89 -21.04 -2.63
CA ALA A 191 -2.33 -21.00 -2.36
C ALA A 191 -3.13 -21.52 -3.55
N THR A 192 -4.21 -22.25 -3.28
CA THR A 192 -5.17 -22.72 -4.29
C THR A 192 -6.53 -22.08 -4.04
N SER A 193 -7.36 -22.00 -5.06
CA SER A 193 -8.75 -21.54 -4.97
C SER A 193 -9.71 -22.65 -5.36
N THR A 194 -10.98 -22.52 -4.99
CA THR A 194 -12.07 -23.22 -5.69
C THR A 194 -11.93 -22.94 -7.19
N ALA A 195 -12.09 -23.95 -8.04
CA ALA A 195 -11.87 -23.80 -9.49
C ALA A 195 -12.84 -22.76 -10.09
N SER A 196 -14.11 -22.83 -9.71
CA SER A 196 -15.11 -21.88 -10.13
C SER A 196 -16.26 -21.79 -9.12
N VAL A 197 -17.02 -20.69 -9.19
CA VAL A 197 -18.29 -20.51 -8.48
C VAL A 197 -19.36 -20.03 -9.44
N THR A 198 -20.62 -20.31 -9.13
CA THR A 198 -21.75 -19.87 -9.94
C THR A 198 -22.54 -18.80 -9.22
N ILE A 199 -22.66 -17.63 -9.83
CA ILE A 199 -23.62 -16.60 -9.43
C ILE A 199 -24.95 -16.96 -10.07
N LEU A 200 -25.96 -17.27 -9.26
CA LEU A 200 -27.28 -17.66 -9.76
C LEU A 200 -27.98 -16.49 -10.47
N ALA A 201 -28.91 -16.79 -11.37
CA ALA A 201 -29.70 -15.78 -12.07
C ALA A 201 -30.37 -14.81 -11.06
N GLY A 202 -30.28 -13.51 -11.35
CA GLY A 202 -30.79 -12.44 -10.49
C GLY A 202 -29.93 -12.11 -9.26
N GLN A 203 -28.90 -12.91 -8.95
CA GLN A 203 -27.95 -12.61 -7.87
C GLN A 203 -26.77 -11.78 -8.38
N LEU A 204 -26.07 -11.11 -7.45
CA LEU A 204 -24.89 -10.30 -7.73
C LEU A 204 -23.58 -10.96 -7.30
N SER A 205 -23.65 -11.94 -6.40
CA SER A 205 -22.44 -12.51 -5.80
C SER A 205 -22.56 -14.00 -5.49
N ALA A 206 -21.39 -14.63 -5.39
CA ALA A 206 -21.22 -16.00 -4.94
C ALA A 206 -19.94 -16.12 -4.12
N GLN A 207 -19.92 -17.09 -3.19
CA GLN A 207 -18.75 -17.35 -2.34
C GLN A 207 -17.91 -18.49 -2.88
N GLY A 208 -16.60 -18.28 -2.90
CA GLY A 208 -15.58 -19.29 -3.15
C GLY A 208 -14.69 -19.47 -1.92
N GLN A 209 -13.72 -20.36 -2.03
CA GLN A 209 -12.73 -20.58 -0.98
C GLN A 209 -11.30 -20.54 -1.53
N ILE A 210 -10.38 -20.06 -0.68
CA ILE A 210 -8.94 -20.12 -0.89
C ILE A 210 -8.34 -21.04 0.17
N THR A 211 -7.49 -21.97 -0.24
CA THR A 211 -6.75 -22.90 0.64
C THR A 211 -5.27 -22.56 0.64
N GLY A 212 -4.69 -22.37 1.82
CA GLY A 212 -3.24 -22.21 1.98
C GLY A 212 -2.52 -23.55 1.82
N VAL A 213 -1.52 -23.63 0.93
CA VAL A 213 -0.75 -24.85 0.63
C VAL A 213 0.63 -24.82 1.27
N ASN A 214 1.43 -23.79 0.99
CA ASN A 214 2.75 -23.58 1.59
C ASN A 214 2.97 -22.10 1.91
N ARG A 215 3.92 -21.81 2.80
CA ARG A 215 4.27 -20.43 3.17
C ARG A 215 4.71 -19.64 1.93
N GLY A 216 4.16 -18.45 1.76
CA GLY A 216 4.53 -17.55 0.66
C GLY A 216 3.41 -16.58 0.27
N PHE A 217 3.57 -15.99 -0.91
CA PHE A 217 2.58 -15.09 -1.52
C PHE A 217 2.03 -15.67 -2.83
N ALA A 218 0.75 -15.48 -3.07
CA ALA A 218 0.08 -15.86 -4.31
C ALA A 218 -1.03 -14.86 -4.63
N ASP A 219 -1.21 -14.52 -5.90
CA ASP A 219 -2.39 -13.78 -6.34
C ASP A 219 -3.45 -14.75 -6.87
N ILE A 220 -4.70 -14.53 -6.48
CA ILE A 220 -5.86 -15.21 -7.06
C ILE A 220 -6.59 -14.22 -7.95
N SER A 221 -6.70 -14.52 -9.23
CA SER A 221 -7.53 -13.78 -10.17
C SER A 221 -8.84 -14.51 -10.41
N ALA A 222 -9.88 -13.75 -10.77
CA ALA A 222 -11.13 -14.30 -11.27
C ALA A 222 -11.33 -13.92 -12.74
N SER A 223 -12.19 -14.64 -13.44
CA SER A 223 -12.55 -14.33 -14.81
C SER A 223 -13.96 -14.83 -15.12
N ILE A 224 -14.55 -14.28 -16.17
CA ILE A 224 -15.88 -14.66 -16.65
C ILE A 224 -15.68 -15.33 -18.01
N HIS A 225 -16.07 -16.60 -18.13
CA HIS A 225 -15.96 -17.40 -19.38
C HIS A 225 -14.57 -17.33 -20.05
N GLY A 226 -13.49 -17.30 -19.27
CA GLY A 226 -12.12 -17.25 -19.80
C GLY A 226 -11.73 -15.94 -20.50
N THR A 227 -12.57 -14.90 -20.48
CA THR A 227 -12.25 -13.57 -21.01
C THR A 227 -11.60 -12.68 -19.95
N THR A 228 -10.84 -11.68 -20.41
CA THR A 228 -10.27 -10.61 -19.58
C THR A 228 -11.38 -9.67 -19.09
N ALA A 229 -12.24 -10.15 -18.19
CA ALA A 229 -12.97 -9.26 -17.29
C ALA A 229 -11.96 -8.29 -16.64
N ILE A 230 -12.34 -7.04 -16.34
CA ILE A 230 -11.55 -6.26 -15.38
C ILE A 230 -11.82 -6.93 -14.04
N ALA A 231 -10.99 -7.92 -13.74
CA ALA A 231 -11.14 -8.79 -12.60
C ALA A 231 -10.32 -8.25 -11.45
N GLY A 232 -10.95 -8.18 -10.27
CA GLY A 232 -10.21 -8.05 -9.03
C GLY A 232 -9.20 -9.20 -8.89
N SER A 233 -8.02 -8.88 -8.39
CA SER A 233 -7.07 -9.85 -7.86
C SER A 233 -7.11 -9.80 -6.33
N ILE A 234 -6.96 -10.96 -5.70
CA ILE A 234 -6.73 -11.05 -4.25
C ILE A 234 -5.27 -11.41 -4.03
N SER A 235 -4.56 -10.61 -3.25
CA SER A 235 -3.22 -10.98 -2.80
C SER A 235 -3.33 -11.82 -1.53
N VAL A 236 -2.87 -13.07 -1.62
CA VAL A 236 -2.93 -14.07 -0.55
C VAL A 236 -1.56 -14.23 0.08
N THR A 237 -1.52 -14.18 1.41
CA THR A 237 -0.35 -14.55 2.21
C THR A 237 -0.66 -15.83 2.97
N VAL A 238 0.17 -16.86 2.80
CA VAL A 238 0.01 -18.14 3.51
C VAL A 238 1.06 -18.27 4.61
N TYR A 239 0.61 -18.58 5.82
CA TYR A 239 1.46 -18.75 7.01
C TYR A 239 1.50 -20.23 7.46
N ASP A 240 2.65 -20.76 7.89
CA ASP A 240 2.75 -22.13 8.45
C ASP A 240 2.82 -22.07 9.99
N PRO A 241 1.75 -22.44 10.71
CA PRO A 241 1.73 -22.41 12.18
C PRO A 241 2.61 -23.48 12.84
N GLY A 242 3.20 -24.42 12.08
CA GLY A 242 4.10 -25.47 12.59
C GLY A 242 5.57 -25.06 12.74
N THR A 243 5.92 -23.83 12.36
CA THR A 243 7.23 -23.21 12.61
C THR A 243 7.07 -22.03 13.57
N PRO A 244 8.02 -21.77 14.50
CA PRO A 244 7.84 -20.82 15.61
C PRO A 244 7.26 -19.46 15.19
N ALA A 245 6.45 -18.90 16.08
CA ALA A 245 5.36 -17.95 15.83
C ALA A 245 5.70 -16.60 15.17
N ALA A 246 4.80 -16.24 14.25
CA ALA A 246 4.37 -14.94 13.73
C ALA A 246 5.44 -13.93 13.29
N LEU A 247 5.55 -13.75 11.96
CA LEU A 247 5.99 -12.49 11.35
C LEU A 247 4.76 -11.59 11.20
N VAL A 248 4.67 -10.52 11.99
CA VAL A 248 3.64 -9.48 11.82
C VAL A 248 4.22 -8.38 10.92
N THR A 249 3.70 -8.22 9.71
CA THR A 249 4.08 -7.12 8.80
C THR A 249 3.10 -5.96 8.93
N MET A 250 3.60 -4.76 9.25
CA MET A 250 2.90 -3.47 9.32
C MET A 250 1.87 -3.22 10.45
N PRO A 251 2.15 -3.55 11.73
CA PRO A 251 1.30 -3.07 12.81
C PRO A 251 1.58 -1.58 13.14
N VAL A 252 0.53 -0.77 13.30
CA VAL A 252 0.68 0.64 13.73
C VAL A 252 1.28 0.72 15.13
N SER A 253 0.84 -0.13 16.06
CA SER A 253 1.44 -0.24 17.39
C SER A 253 1.34 -1.67 17.89
N VAL A 254 2.43 -2.20 18.44
CA VAL A 254 2.47 -3.50 19.08
C VAL A 254 2.74 -3.31 20.56
N ASN A 255 1.79 -3.68 21.40
CA ASN A 255 1.93 -3.58 22.85
C ASN A 255 1.95 -4.98 23.46
N TYR A 256 3.01 -5.30 24.21
CA TYR A 256 3.14 -6.53 24.98
C TYR A 256 2.93 -6.22 26.47
N PRO A 257 1.68 -6.09 26.95
CA PRO A 257 1.39 -5.58 28.29
C PRO A 257 2.08 -6.37 29.40
N HIS A 258 2.11 -7.70 29.27
CA HIS A 258 2.81 -8.61 30.18
C HIS A 258 3.39 -9.77 29.37
N LEU A 259 4.69 -9.71 29.02
CA LEU A 259 5.36 -10.89 28.47
C LEU A 259 5.76 -11.78 29.64
N GLY A 260 5.14 -12.96 29.76
CA GLY A 260 5.29 -13.85 30.91
C GLY A 260 6.71 -14.39 31.12
N THR A 261 6.92 -15.06 32.25
CA THR A 261 8.20 -15.69 32.61
C THR A 261 8.70 -16.62 31.51
N ALA A 262 9.97 -16.46 31.11
CA ALA A 262 10.63 -17.24 30.05
C ALA A 262 9.97 -17.21 28.66
N ALA A 263 9.06 -16.27 28.39
CA ALA A 263 8.45 -16.13 27.06
C ALA A 263 9.37 -15.39 26.08
N THR A 264 9.21 -15.67 24.79
CA THR A 264 9.93 -15.00 23.69
C THR A 264 8.97 -14.16 22.86
N GLY A 265 9.30 -12.90 22.61
CA GLY A 265 8.53 -12.02 21.74
C GLY A 265 8.55 -12.49 20.27
N GLY A 266 7.52 -12.14 19.51
CA GLY A 266 7.38 -12.54 18.10
C GLY A 266 8.33 -11.81 17.14
N GLN A 267 8.27 -12.16 15.86
CA GLN A 267 8.98 -11.44 14.79
C GLN A 267 8.06 -10.34 14.22
N ILE A 268 8.53 -9.09 14.14
CA ILE A 268 7.73 -7.94 13.71
C ILE A 268 8.50 -7.15 12.66
N SER A 269 7.86 -6.77 11.54
CA SER A 269 8.47 -5.92 10.51
C SER A 269 7.67 -4.65 10.26
N GLN A 270 8.37 -3.53 10.17
CA GLN A 270 7.87 -2.17 9.92
C GLN A 270 6.77 -1.69 10.88
N PRO A 271 6.89 -1.88 12.21
CA PRO A 271 5.95 -1.27 13.13
C PRO A 271 6.23 0.24 13.30
N ILE A 272 5.21 1.07 13.51
CA ILE A 272 5.48 2.45 13.95
C ILE A 272 5.99 2.44 15.40
N SER A 273 5.35 1.69 16.30
CA SER A 273 5.81 1.59 17.69
C SER A 273 5.72 0.18 18.24
N VAL A 274 6.69 -0.23 19.05
CA VAL A 274 6.63 -1.45 19.86
C VAL A 274 6.87 -1.11 21.32
N ASN A 275 5.95 -1.49 22.19
CA ASN A 275 6.02 -1.19 23.61
C ASN A 275 5.98 -2.49 24.43
N TYR A 276 6.94 -2.63 25.33
CA TYR A 276 7.00 -3.67 26.36
C TYR A 276 6.87 -3.01 27.74
N PRO A 277 5.64 -2.76 28.22
CA PRO A 277 5.40 -2.27 29.58
C PRO A 277 6.11 -3.11 30.65
N HIS A 278 5.98 -4.44 30.56
CA HIS A 278 6.60 -5.37 31.49
C HIS A 278 7.12 -6.61 30.76
N LEU A 279 8.44 -6.70 30.61
CA LEU A 279 9.11 -7.92 30.16
C LEU A 279 9.40 -8.79 31.40
N GLY A 280 8.76 -9.95 31.52
CA GLY A 280 8.84 -10.81 32.70
C GLY A 280 10.21 -11.42 32.95
N THR A 281 10.35 -12.12 34.08
CA THR A 281 11.59 -12.77 34.48
C THR A 281 12.08 -13.77 33.43
N ALA A 282 13.36 -13.69 33.06
CA ALA A 282 13.99 -14.53 32.02
C ALA A 282 13.32 -14.48 30.63
N ALA A 283 12.43 -13.52 30.37
CA ALA A 283 11.79 -13.37 29.07
C ALA A 283 12.75 -12.73 28.05
N THR A 284 12.54 -13.03 26.77
CA THR A 284 13.33 -12.49 25.66
C THR A 284 12.44 -11.64 24.76
N GLY A 285 12.84 -10.41 24.44
CA GLY A 285 12.13 -9.56 23.48
C GLY A 285 12.10 -10.17 22.07
N GLY A 286 11.22 -9.66 21.22
CA GLY A 286 11.04 -10.17 19.85
C GLY A 286 12.15 -9.80 18.87
N GLN A 287 12.08 -10.34 17.66
CA GLN A 287 12.91 -9.89 16.54
C GLN A 287 12.16 -8.80 15.75
N ILE A 288 12.68 -7.58 15.71
CA ILE A 288 11.95 -6.42 15.19
C ILE A 288 12.77 -5.75 14.07
N SER A 289 12.23 -5.64 12.86
CA SER A 289 12.88 -4.97 11.72
C SER A 289 12.19 -3.66 11.34
N GLN A 290 12.98 -2.61 11.14
CA GLN A 290 12.56 -1.27 10.71
C GLN A 290 11.46 -0.61 11.57
N PRO A 291 11.51 -0.65 12.92
CA PRO A 291 10.56 0.09 13.73
C PRO A 291 10.87 1.60 13.72
N ILE A 292 9.86 2.47 13.86
CA ILE A 292 10.14 3.87 14.19
C ILE A 292 10.61 3.96 15.65
N SER A 293 9.84 3.44 16.62
CA SER A 293 10.24 3.45 18.03
C SER A 293 10.03 2.09 18.72
N VAL A 294 10.94 1.76 19.64
CA VAL A 294 10.79 0.62 20.56
C VAL A 294 11.01 1.10 21.99
N ASN A 295 10.08 0.78 22.89
CA ASN A 295 10.17 1.15 24.30
C ASN A 295 10.07 -0.08 25.20
N TYR A 296 11.07 -0.31 26.04
CA TYR A 296 11.08 -1.34 27.07
C TYR A 296 10.93 -0.71 28.45
N SER A 297 9.70 -0.30 28.80
CA SER A 297 9.43 0.43 30.05
C SER A 297 10.00 -0.28 31.27
N HIS A 298 9.84 -1.61 31.38
CA HIS A 298 10.40 -2.37 32.50
C HIS A 298 10.92 -3.75 32.05
N LEU A 299 12.24 -3.89 32.02
CA LEU A 299 12.93 -5.15 31.76
C LEU A 299 13.08 -5.93 33.07
N GLY A 300 12.40 -7.07 33.22
CA GLY A 300 12.43 -7.86 34.45
C GLY A 300 13.78 -8.53 34.75
N THR A 301 13.88 -9.18 35.90
CA THR A 301 15.09 -9.90 36.32
C THR A 301 15.50 -10.97 35.30
N ALA A 302 16.79 -10.97 34.93
CA ALA A 302 17.36 -11.86 33.91
C ALA A 302 16.71 -11.81 32.52
N ALA A 303 15.88 -10.79 32.25
CA ALA A 303 15.24 -10.64 30.95
C ALA A 303 16.23 -10.10 29.90
N THR A 304 16.06 -10.51 28.66
CA THR A 304 16.89 -10.06 27.53
C THR A 304 16.03 -9.27 26.54
N GLY A 305 16.45 -8.08 26.16
CA GLY A 305 15.84 -7.32 25.07
C GLY A 305 15.87 -8.08 23.74
N GLY A 306 15.08 -7.63 22.78
CA GLY A 306 14.96 -8.27 21.48
C GLY A 306 16.17 -8.11 20.55
N GLN A 307 16.09 -8.75 19.38
CA GLN A 307 16.96 -8.42 18.25
C GLN A 307 16.28 -7.37 17.37
N ILE A 308 16.82 -6.16 17.33
CA ILE A 308 16.18 -5.02 16.65
C ILE A 308 17.08 -4.52 15.52
N SER A 309 16.58 -4.46 14.28
CA SER A 309 17.34 -4.00 13.12
C SER A 309 16.74 -2.74 12.50
N GLN A 310 17.58 -1.73 12.25
CA GLN A 310 17.22 -0.43 11.64
C GLN A 310 16.11 0.36 12.35
N PRO A 311 16.11 0.46 13.70
CA PRO A 311 15.13 1.31 14.39
C PRO A 311 15.49 2.79 14.24
N ILE A 312 14.50 3.70 14.29
CA ILE A 312 14.82 5.13 14.50
C ILE A 312 15.22 5.34 15.97
N SER A 313 14.36 5.03 16.92
CA SER A 313 14.69 5.18 18.35
C SER A 313 14.38 3.94 19.18
N ILE A 314 15.21 3.71 20.20
CA ILE A 314 14.93 2.73 21.25
C ILE A 314 15.11 3.37 22.62
N ASN A 315 14.19 3.10 23.54
CA ASN A 315 14.25 3.55 24.92
C ASN A 315 14.18 2.38 25.90
N TYR A 316 15.05 2.40 26.92
CA TYR A 316 15.06 1.47 28.05
C TYR A 316 14.96 2.23 29.38
N PRO A 317 13.74 2.50 29.90
CA PRO A 317 13.56 3.25 31.15
C PRO A 317 13.95 2.57 32.45
N HIS A 318 13.76 1.26 32.55
CA HIS A 318 14.06 0.51 33.76
C HIS A 318 14.64 -0.87 33.40
N LEU A 319 15.92 -1.07 33.70
CA LEU A 319 16.58 -2.39 33.60
C LEU A 319 16.57 -3.08 34.96
N GLY A 320 15.97 -4.26 35.02
CA GLY A 320 15.99 -5.11 36.19
C GLY A 320 17.37 -5.72 36.48
N THR A 321 17.47 -6.40 37.62
CA THR A 321 18.69 -7.11 38.04
C THR A 321 19.06 -8.18 37.02
N THR A 322 20.33 -8.22 36.60
CA THR A 322 20.88 -9.15 35.58
C THR A 322 20.21 -9.10 34.18
N ALA A 323 19.37 -8.10 33.89
CA ALA A 323 18.76 -7.97 32.57
C ALA A 323 19.76 -7.50 31.50
N THR A 324 19.52 -7.75 30.21
CA THR A 324 20.40 -7.27 29.12
C THR A 324 19.58 -6.57 28.04
N GLY A 325 20.01 -5.41 27.53
CA GLY A 325 19.30 -4.64 26.50
C GLY A 325 19.23 -5.26 25.08
N GLY A 326 19.49 -6.56 24.93
CA GLY A 326 19.39 -7.27 23.64
C GLY A 326 20.46 -6.90 22.61
N GLN A 327 20.15 -7.15 21.33
CA GLN A 327 21.02 -6.81 20.20
C GLN A 327 20.31 -5.80 19.29
N VAL A 328 20.94 -4.67 19.05
CA VAL A 328 20.41 -3.59 18.21
C VAL A 328 21.38 -3.33 17.05
N THR A 329 20.91 -3.43 15.82
CA THR A 329 21.72 -3.17 14.62
C THR A 329 21.23 -1.94 13.87
N SER A 330 22.14 -1.02 13.52
CA SER A 330 21.88 0.21 12.78
C SER A 330 20.76 1.13 13.33
N PRO A 331 20.70 1.44 14.64
CA PRO A 331 19.72 2.38 15.15
C PRO A 331 20.11 3.84 14.85
N VAL A 332 19.14 4.76 14.77
CA VAL A 332 19.45 6.20 14.80
C VAL A 332 19.80 6.61 16.23
N SER A 333 18.91 6.38 17.21
CA SER A 333 19.18 6.68 18.62
C SER A 333 18.84 5.53 19.56
N VAL A 334 19.62 5.38 20.63
CA VAL A 334 19.33 4.48 21.75
C VAL A 334 19.49 5.24 23.06
N ASP A 335 18.43 5.29 23.87
CA ASP A 335 18.43 5.91 25.20
C ASP A 335 18.25 4.83 26.28
N PHE A 336 19.13 4.85 27.27
CA PHE A 336 19.03 4.06 28.48
C PHE A 336 18.81 5.01 29.65
N THR A 337 17.64 4.94 30.27
CA THR A 337 17.34 5.66 31.52
C THR A 337 17.30 4.65 32.67
N SER A 338 17.73 5.01 33.88
CA SER A 338 17.41 4.21 35.08
C SER A 338 17.06 5.12 36.23
N THR A 339 15.96 4.83 36.94
CA THR A 339 15.40 5.78 37.93
C THR A 339 15.39 5.25 39.36
N SER A 340 15.99 4.08 39.62
CA SER A 340 15.96 3.47 40.96
C SER A 340 17.27 2.74 41.31
N PRO A 341 17.95 3.11 42.42
CA PRO A 341 19.06 2.33 42.96
C PRO A 341 18.53 1.04 43.62
N PRO A 342 19.09 -0.14 43.32
CA PRO A 342 18.70 -1.39 43.94
C PRO A 342 19.38 -1.56 45.33
N PRO A 343 18.99 -2.58 46.12
CA PRO A 343 19.66 -2.92 47.36
C PRO A 343 21.16 -3.22 47.15
N PRO A 344 22.04 -2.87 48.10
CA PRO A 344 23.47 -3.15 48.02
C PRO A 344 23.75 -4.63 47.75
N GLY A 345 24.62 -4.93 46.78
CA GLY A 345 25.03 -6.31 46.45
C GLY A 345 24.28 -6.99 45.31
N THR A 346 23.38 -6.28 44.60
CA THR A 346 22.70 -6.81 43.41
C THR A 346 23.26 -6.18 42.13
N SER A 347 23.65 -7.01 41.15
CA SER A 347 24.13 -6.53 39.85
C SER A 347 22.96 -6.00 38.99
N ILE A 348 23.05 -4.75 38.55
CA ILE A 348 22.10 -4.15 37.61
C ILE A 348 22.39 -4.65 36.19
N GLY A 349 21.35 -4.77 35.38
CA GLY A 349 21.44 -5.18 33.99
C GLY A 349 22.45 -4.40 33.14
N THR A 350 22.95 -5.05 32.10
CA THR A 350 23.94 -4.49 31.16
C THR A 350 23.27 -3.89 29.94
N GLY A 351 23.81 -2.78 29.43
CA GLY A 351 23.44 -2.29 28.09
C GLY A 351 23.66 -3.40 27.04
N GLY A 352 22.76 -3.48 26.07
CA GLY A 352 22.85 -4.49 25.00
C GLY A 352 24.05 -4.29 24.07
N LYS A 353 24.14 -5.13 23.03
CA LYS A 353 25.09 -4.94 21.92
C LYS A 353 24.46 -4.01 20.88
N VAL A 354 25.08 -2.86 20.61
CA VAL A 354 24.56 -1.86 19.67
C VAL A 354 25.56 -1.59 18.54
N THR A 355 25.18 -1.84 17.28
CA THR A 355 26.13 -1.82 16.14
C THR A 355 25.51 -1.44 14.78
N PRO A 356 25.97 -0.41 14.07
CA PRO A 356 26.47 0.88 14.53
C PRO A 356 25.32 1.91 14.74
N PRO A 357 25.24 2.59 15.89
CA PRO A 357 24.25 3.65 16.14
C PRO A 357 24.67 5.01 15.58
N VAL A 358 23.73 5.92 15.30
CA VAL A 358 24.09 7.35 15.17
C VAL A 358 24.38 7.93 16.56
N SER A 359 23.47 7.84 17.53
CA SER A 359 23.69 8.30 18.90
C SER A 359 23.29 7.28 19.97
N VAL A 360 24.03 7.26 21.08
CA VAL A 360 23.67 6.48 22.28
C VAL A 360 23.75 7.38 23.51
N VAL A 361 22.71 7.39 24.33
CA VAL A 361 22.64 8.18 25.56
C VAL A 361 22.36 7.27 26.74
N PHE A 362 23.13 7.45 27.82
CA PHE A 362 22.94 6.80 29.11
C PHE A 362 22.61 7.87 30.16
N ASN A 363 21.38 7.85 30.64
CA ASN A 363 20.82 8.79 31.59
C ASN A 363 20.60 8.11 32.95
N HIS A 364 21.12 8.69 34.03
CA HIS A 364 20.92 8.21 35.41
C HIS A 364 21.25 6.74 35.63
N LEU A 365 22.38 6.26 35.13
CA LEU A 365 22.79 4.87 35.30
C LEU A 365 23.00 4.54 36.80
N ALA A 366 22.20 3.62 37.34
CA ALA A 366 22.13 3.32 38.78
C ALA A 366 23.41 2.65 39.34
N THR A 367 23.49 2.58 40.67
CA THR A 367 24.66 2.06 41.39
C THR A 367 24.98 0.62 41.02
N THR A 368 26.20 0.33 40.55
CA THR A 368 26.69 -0.99 40.04
C THR A 368 26.29 -1.41 38.62
N ALA A 369 25.60 -0.55 37.84
CA ALA A 369 25.29 -0.86 36.44
C ALA A 369 26.52 -0.73 35.52
N THR A 370 26.57 -1.55 34.48
CA THR A 370 27.62 -1.52 33.44
C THR A 370 27.02 -1.19 32.07
N GLY A 371 27.53 -0.15 31.43
CA GLY A 371 27.20 0.20 30.04
C GLY A 371 27.50 -0.95 29.07
N GLY A 372 26.72 -1.04 28.00
CA GLY A 372 26.83 -2.12 27.03
C GLY A 372 28.06 -2.08 26.13
N MET A 373 28.08 -2.95 25.12
CA MET A 373 29.05 -2.88 24.03
C MET A 373 28.47 -2.05 22.89
N VAL A 374 29.13 -0.95 22.55
CA VAL A 374 28.73 -0.07 21.45
C VAL A 374 29.86 -0.02 20.41
N SER A 375 29.53 -0.26 19.13
CA SER A 375 30.51 -0.25 18.04
C SER A 375 30.19 0.78 16.97
N ALA A 376 31.19 1.60 16.62
CA ALA A 376 31.11 2.68 15.64
C ALA A 376 29.94 3.69 15.81
N PRO A 377 29.71 4.28 17.01
CA PRO A 377 28.77 5.39 17.17
C PRO A 377 29.21 6.66 16.45
N VAL A 378 28.28 7.56 16.07
CA VAL A 378 28.67 8.97 15.85
C VAL A 378 28.89 9.65 17.21
N SER A 379 27.96 9.51 18.16
CA SER A 379 28.11 10.09 19.50
C SER A 379 27.67 9.15 20.63
N VAL A 380 28.33 9.28 21.79
CA VAL A 380 27.93 8.61 23.04
C VAL A 380 27.89 9.63 24.18
N GLY A 381 26.75 9.74 24.86
CA GLY A 381 26.55 10.63 25.99
C GLY A 381 26.24 9.88 27.29
N TYR A 382 26.80 10.34 28.40
CA TYR A 382 26.53 9.83 29.75
C TYR A 382 26.14 10.99 30.66
N SER A 383 24.86 11.12 31.00
CA SER A 383 24.37 12.30 31.70
C SER A 383 24.55 12.25 33.22
N HIS A 384 24.38 11.06 33.83
CA HIS A 384 24.56 10.85 35.28
C HIS A 384 24.95 9.39 35.56
N LEU A 385 26.18 9.12 36.01
CA LEU A 385 26.58 7.79 36.51
C LEU A 385 26.53 7.78 38.04
N GLY A 386 25.78 6.83 38.60
CA GLY A 386 25.70 6.58 40.04
C GLY A 386 26.99 6.01 40.63
N THR A 387 27.05 5.93 41.97
CA THR A 387 28.22 5.40 42.69
C THR A 387 28.53 3.97 42.23
N THR A 388 29.79 3.66 41.93
CA THR A 388 30.27 2.36 41.39
C THR A 388 29.74 1.93 40.00
N ALA A 389 29.09 2.81 39.23
CA ALA A 389 28.70 2.51 37.84
C ALA A 389 29.90 2.54 36.87
N ALA A 390 29.83 1.74 35.80
CA ALA A 390 30.84 1.66 34.74
C ALA A 390 30.25 1.98 33.37
N GLY A 391 30.92 2.82 32.57
CA GLY A 391 30.42 3.27 31.25
C GLY A 391 30.38 2.23 30.13
N GLY A 392 30.91 1.01 30.31
CA GLY A 392 30.93 -0.03 29.26
C GLY A 392 32.08 0.09 28.26
N LYS A 393 32.00 -0.66 27.15
CA LYS A 393 33.05 -0.69 26.10
C LYS A 393 32.54 -0.03 24.82
N VAL A 394 33.24 1.02 24.38
CA VAL A 394 32.94 1.75 23.15
C VAL A 394 34.11 1.59 22.17
N THR A 395 33.81 1.09 20.98
CA THR A 395 34.74 0.96 19.85
C THR A 395 34.42 2.03 18.80
N PRO A 396 35.43 2.58 18.10
CA PRO A 396 35.63 4.01 17.84
C PRO A 396 34.38 4.84 17.53
N PRO A 397 33.97 5.76 18.44
CA PRO A 397 32.98 6.80 18.15
C PRO A 397 33.61 8.10 17.61
N VAL A 398 32.81 8.99 17.02
CA VAL A 398 33.29 10.36 16.71
C VAL A 398 33.41 11.19 18.00
N SER A 399 32.39 11.23 18.86
CA SER A 399 32.43 11.99 20.12
C SER A 399 31.90 11.23 21.34
N VAL A 400 32.50 11.47 22.50
CA VAL A 400 32.05 10.95 23.80
C VAL A 400 31.92 12.07 24.81
N VAL A 401 30.80 12.14 25.54
CA VAL A 401 30.58 13.16 26.58
C VAL A 401 30.10 12.50 27.87
N PHE A 402 30.75 12.81 28.99
CA PHE A 402 30.32 12.47 30.34
C PHE A 402 29.93 13.76 31.07
N ASN A 403 28.68 13.91 31.52
CA ASN A 403 28.20 15.16 32.11
C ASN A 403 28.23 15.21 33.63
N HIS A 404 28.06 14.07 34.32
CA HIS A 404 28.10 14.00 35.77
C HIS A 404 28.48 12.60 36.25
N LEU A 405 29.67 12.45 36.83
CA LEU A 405 30.14 11.20 37.45
C LEU A 405 30.05 11.32 38.98
N ALA A 406 29.24 10.49 39.63
CA ALA A 406 29.15 10.46 41.09
C ALA A 406 30.44 9.90 41.74
N THR A 407 30.52 9.99 43.08
CA THR A 407 31.67 9.49 43.85
C THR A 407 31.94 8.01 43.54
N THR A 408 33.20 7.62 43.32
CA THR A 408 33.64 6.26 42.92
C THR A 408 33.15 5.72 41.57
N ALA A 409 32.49 6.51 40.72
CA ALA A 409 32.11 6.08 39.36
C ALA A 409 33.34 5.99 38.43
N THR A 410 33.33 5.04 37.49
CA THR A 410 34.42 4.84 36.52
C THR A 410 33.90 4.97 35.08
N GLY A 411 34.52 5.84 34.29
CA GLY A 411 34.26 5.92 32.85
C GLY A 411 34.63 4.62 32.12
N GLY A 412 33.99 4.38 30.99
CA GLY A 412 34.19 3.14 30.21
C GLY A 412 35.55 3.03 29.53
N MET A 413 35.77 1.91 28.83
CA MET A 413 36.88 1.78 27.88
C MET A 413 36.46 2.36 26.52
N VAL A 414 37.16 3.39 26.06
CA VAL A 414 36.88 4.05 24.76
C VAL A 414 38.12 3.92 23.86
N SER A 415 37.95 3.30 22.69
CA SER A 415 39.05 3.12 21.72
C SER A 415 38.97 4.15 20.59
N ALA A 416 40.01 4.98 20.41
CA ALA A 416 40.20 5.93 19.29
C ALA A 416 39.04 6.91 18.99
N PRO A 417 38.52 7.67 19.97
CA PRO A 417 37.50 8.69 19.70
C PRO A 417 38.11 9.98 19.10
N VAL A 418 37.33 10.77 18.33
CA VAL A 418 37.80 12.09 17.86
C VAL A 418 37.82 13.08 19.02
N SER A 419 36.76 13.13 19.83
CA SER A 419 36.70 14.00 21.02
C SER A 419 36.12 13.31 22.25
N VAL A 420 36.64 13.68 23.43
CA VAL A 420 36.10 13.25 24.73
C VAL A 420 35.90 14.46 25.65
N GLY A 421 34.69 14.63 26.15
CA GLY A 421 34.33 15.65 27.12
C GLY A 421 33.95 15.06 28.47
N TYR A 422 34.44 15.67 29.55
CA TYR A 422 34.06 15.37 30.92
C TYR A 422 33.58 16.64 31.60
N SER A 423 32.35 16.63 32.09
CA SER A 423 31.76 17.66 32.92
C SER A 423 31.49 17.04 34.29
N HIS A 424 31.76 17.80 35.37
CA HIS A 424 31.42 17.45 36.76
C HIS A 424 31.80 16.04 37.21
N LEU A 425 33.10 15.84 37.52
CA LEU A 425 33.58 14.64 38.21
C LEU A 425 33.49 14.81 39.72
N GLY A 426 32.77 13.91 40.39
CA GLY A 426 32.70 13.82 41.84
C GLY A 426 34.02 13.37 42.50
N THR A 427 34.10 13.52 43.83
CA THR A 427 35.28 13.12 44.60
C THR A 427 35.56 11.62 44.40
N THR A 428 36.80 11.24 44.09
CA THR A 428 37.25 9.85 43.78
C THR A 428 36.68 9.20 42.50
N ALA A 429 35.99 9.94 41.63
CA ALA A 429 35.60 9.45 40.31
C ALA A 429 36.82 9.31 39.37
N THR A 430 36.78 8.34 38.44
CA THR A 430 37.84 8.09 37.43
C THR A 430 37.26 8.17 36.01
N GLY A 431 37.91 8.91 35.10
CA GLY A 431 37.45 9.09 33.70
C GLY A 431 37.47 7.82 32.81
N GLY A 432 38.11 6.73 33.22
CA GLY A 432 38.22 5.50 32.42
C GLY A 432 39.53 5.37 31.63
N GLN A 433 39.61 4.39 30.72
CA GLN A 433 40.75 4.20 29.81
C GLN A 433 40.36 4.65 28.40
N VAL A 434 41.10 5.64 27.87
CA VAL A 434 40.85 6.22 26.55
C VAL A 434 42.11 6.11 25.70
N ALA A 435 42.02 5.36 24.58
CA ALA A 435 43.09 5.31 23.56
C ALA A 435 43.13 6.66 22.79
N PRO A 436 44.25 7.03 22.14
CA PRO A 436 44.62 8.43 21.91
C PRO A 436 43.56 9.21 21.12
N PRO A 437 42.89 10.20 21.75
CA PRO A 437 41.90 11.03 21.07
C PRO A 437 42.53 12.28 20.42
N VAL A 438 41.79 12.94 19.51
CA VAL A 438 42.24 14.22 18.94
C VAL A 438 42.07 15.37 19.96
N SER A 439 40.96 15.40 20.71
CA SER A 439 40.74 16.42 21.73
C SER A 439 40.11 15.88 23.01
N VAL A 440 40.54 16.43 24.15
CA VAL A 440 39.96 16.14 25.47
C VAL A 440 39.59 17.43 26.19
N VAL A 441 38.38 17.52 26.72
CA VAL A 441 37.91 18.67 27.49
C VAL A 441 37.47 18.21 28.89
N PHE A 442 37.98 18.87 29.92
CA PHE A 442 37.53 18.70 31.30
C PHE A 442 36.90 20.00 31.83
N ALA A 443 35.71 19.90 32.42
CA ALA A 443 34.97 21.01 32.98
C ALA A 443 34.50 20.72 34.42
N HIS A 444 34.71 21.68 35.33
CA HIS A 444 34.19 21.67 36.71
C HIS A 444 34.52 20.41 37.54
N LEU A 445 35.80 20.17 37.82
CA LEU A 445 36.29 18.99 38.54
C LEU A 445 36.34 19.20 40.07
N ALA A 446 35.80 18.24 40.84
CA ALA A 446 35.89 18.25 42.31
C ALA A 446 37.28 17.84 42.84
N THR A 447 37.60 18.24 44.07
CA THR A 447 38.82 17.88 44.81
C THR A 447 38.94 16.35 44.94
N GLY A 448 40.06 15.77 44.48
CA GLY A 448 40.30 14.33 44.54
C GLY A 448 39.68 13.48 43.41
N ALA A 449 39.13 14.09 42.36
CA ALA A 449 38.82 13.39 41.11
C ALA A 449 40.09 13.03 40.33
N THR A 450 40.07 11.94 39.54
CA THR A 450 41.17 11.57 38.64
C THR A 450 40.70 11.43 37.19
N GLY A 451 41.50 11.92 36.24
CA GLY A 451 41.14 11.96 34.81
C GLY A 451 41.12 10.61 34.08
N GLY A 452 41.54 9.53 34.75
CA GLY A 452 41.81 8.24 34.11
C GLY A 452 43.18 8.19 33.43
N GLN A 453 43.41 7.13 32.63
CA GLN A 453 44.59 7.02 31.77
C GLN A 453 44.21 7.39 30.34
N VAL A 454 44.82 8.47 29.84
CA VAL A 454 44.64 8.97 28.48
C VAL A 454 46.00 8.97 27.82
N THR A 455 46.22 8.08 26.85
CA THR A 455 47.43 8.14 26.03
C THR A 455 47.46 9.45 25.22
N PRO A 456 48.62 10.08 24.98
CA PRO A 456 48.74 11.51 24.64
C PRO A 456 47.79 11.98 23.51
N PRO A 457 46.88 12.94 23.79
CA PRO A 457 45.99 13.52 22.79
C PRO A 457 46.63 14.70 22.05
N VAL A 458 46.04 15.11 20.91
CA VAL A 458 46.52 16.29 20.15
C VAL A 458 46.23 17.61 20.88
N SER A 459 45.17 17.66 21.69
CA SER A 459 44.81 18.84 22.49
C SER A 459 44.10 18.47 23.79
N VAL A 460 44.36 19.24 24.87
CA VAL A 460 43.67 19.12 26.17
C VAL A 460 43.24 20.50 26.65
N VAL A 461 42.00 20.63 27.09
CA VAL A 461 41.42 21.87 27.64
C VAL A 461 40.87 21.62 29.03
N PHE A 462 41.22 22.48 29.99
CA PHE A 462 40.71 22.46 31.37
C PHE A 462 39.93 23.74 31.66
N ASN A 463 38.66 23.60 32.07
CA ASN A 463 37.77 24.71 32.40
C ASN A 463 37.25 24.58 33.84
N GLY A 464 37.64 25.49 34.74
CA GLY A 464 37.11 25.53 36.12
C GLY A 464 37.45 24.31 37.00
N CYS A 465 38.67 23.79 36.90
CA CYS A 465 39.12 22.59 37.61
C CYS A 465 39.78 22.91 38.97
N SER A 466 39.64 22.00 39.96
CA SER A 466 40.33 22.12 41.26
C SER A 466 41.86 21.98 41.13
N PRO A 467 42.68 22.73 41.90
CA PRO A 467 44.15 22.67 41.83
C PRO A 467 44.79 21.31 42.19
N SER A 468 44.03 20.40 42.79
CA SER A 468 44.50 19.10 43.31
C SER A 468 44.17 17.90 42.39
N PHE A 469 43.78 18.17 41.15
CA PHE A 469 43.45 17.15 40.16
C PHE A 469 44.69 16.39 39.66
N LEU A 470 44.60 15.06 39.61
CA LEU A 470 45.64 14.17 39.10
C LEU A 470 45.18 13.48 37.80
N MET A 471 45.96 13.66 36.73
CA MET A 471 45.79 12.97 35.45
C MET A 471 47.09 12.24 35.11
N LYS A 472 46.97 10.96 34.72
CA LYS A 472 48.09 10.21 34.15
C LYS A 472 47.97 10.26 32.63
N ILE A 473 48.86 11.03 32.00
CA ILE A 473 49.07 11.07 30.55
C ILE A 473 50.00 9.92 30.16
#